data_AF-A0A7C8A7K5-F1
#
_entry.id   AF-A0A7C8A7K5-F1
#
_cell.length_a   1.000
_cell.length_b   1.000
_cell.length_c   1.000
_cell.angle_alpha   90.00
_cell.angle_beta   90.00
_cell.angle_gamma   90.00
#
_symmetry.space_group_name_H-M   'P 1'
#
loop_
_entity.id
_entity.type
_entity.pdbx_description
1 polymer ?
#
loop_
_entity_poly.entity_id
_entity_poly.type
_entity_poly.pdbx_seq_one_letter_code
_entity_poly.pdbx_strand_id
1 'polypeptide(L)'
;MIITTNSGQIYDTNKDLTAPERHILQKLFLWESMSSSLEEFREKKKTALSKGWNNSGPVPESDALKDIIRHLEAKVSLRLNKT
;
A
#
# COMPACT_ATOMS: atom_id res chain seq x y z
N MET A 1 -4.72 -4.31 -12.18
CA MET A 1 -3.46 -3.59 -12.44
C MET A 1 -2.33 -4.56 -12.15
N ILE A 2 -1.26 -4.54 -12.94
CA ILE A 2 -0.08 -5.38 -12.66
C ILE A 2 0.93 -4.55 -11.87
N ILE A 3 1.47 -5.12 -10.80
CA ILE A 3 2.55 -4.52 -9.99
C ILE A 3 3.74 -5.46 -10.03
N THR A 4 4.92 -4.91 -10.28
CA THR A 4 6.19 -5.62 -10.09
C THR A 4 6.90 -5.00 -8.89
N THR A 5 7.09 -5.78 -7.84
CA THR A 5 7.76 -5.32 -6.62
C THR A 5 9.28 -5.25 -6.82
N ASN A 6 9.97 -4.62 -5.88
CA ASN A 6 11.44 -4.52 -5.92
C ASN A 6 12.15 -5.88 -5.73
N SER A 7 11.46 -6.88 -5.19
CA SER A 7 11.92 -8.27 -5.13
C SER A 7 11.73 -9.03 -6.44
N GLY A 8 11.08 -8.42 -7.44
CA GLY A 8 10.78 -9.03 -8.74
C GLY A 8 9.46 -9.79 -8.78
N GLN A 9 8.69 -9.82 -7.68
CA GLN A 9 7.38 -10.46 -7.67
C GLN A 9 6.35 -9.67 -8.47
N ILE A 10 5.51 -10.41 -9.19
CA ILE A 10 4.47 -9.84 -10.06
C ILE A 10 3.12 -10.18 -9.46
N TYR A 11 2.30 -9.17 -9.23
CA TYR A 11 0.93 -9.30 -8.75
C TYR A 11 -0.05 -8.71 -9.76
N ASP A 12 -1.05 -9.49 -10.14
CA ASP A 12 -2.28 -9.01 -10.76
C ASP A 12 -3.29 -8.69 -9.67
N THR A 13 -3.46 -7.40 -9.38
CA THR A 13 -4.32 -6.95 -8.28
C THR A 13 -5.78 -7.43 -8.39
N ASN A 14 -6.26 -7.79 -9.59
CA ASN A 14 -7.62 -8.30 -9.76
C ASN A 14 -7.76 -9.76 -9.30
N LYS A 15 -6.66 -10.52 -9.32
CA LYS A 15 -6.61 -11.93 -8.94
C LYS A 15 -6.05 -12.13 -7.54
N ASP A 16 -5.00 -11.37 -7.21
CA ASP A 16 -4.19 -11.58 -6.02
C ASP A 16 -4.64 -10.78 -4.80
N LEU A 17 -5.51 -9.78 -5.00
CA LEU A 17 -6.07 -8.95 -3.93
C LEU A 17 -7.59 -9.01 -3.91
N THR A 18 -8.16 -8.99 -2.72
CA THR A 18 -9.60 -8.82 -2.52
C THR A 18 -10.06 -7.40 -2.87
N ALA A 19 -11.37 -7.19 -3.06
CA ALA A 19 -11.89 -5.86 -3.34
C ALA A 19 -11.57 -4.82 -2.24
N PRO A 20 -11.71 -5.15 -0.93
CA PRO A 20 -11.28 -4.24 0.14
C PRO A 20 -9.80 -3.89 0.06
N GLU A 21 -8.92 -4.87 -0.17
CA GLU A 21 -7.48 -4.63 -0.28
C GLU A 21 -7.13 -3.75 -1.48
N ARG A 22 -7.80 -3.93 -2.63
CA ARG A 22 -7.63 -3.03 -3.77
C ARG A 22 -8.00 -1.58 -3.44
N HIS A 23 -9.05 -1.36 -2.64
CA HIS A 23 -9.41 0.00 -2.20
C HIS A 23 -8.38 0.58 -1.23
N ILE A 24 -7.83 -0.23 -0.33
CA ILE A 24 -6.70 0.20 0.50
C ILE A 24 -5.53 0.61 -0.38
N LEU A 25 -5.15 -0.26 -1.33
CA LEU A 25 -4.03 -0.03 -2.22
C LEU A 25 -4.16 1.27 -3.04
N GLN A 26 -5.37 1.61 -3.50
CA GLN A 26 -5.63 2.89 -4.17
C GLN A 26 -5.29 4.09 -3.28
N LYS A 27 -5.69 4.07 -1.99
CA LYS A 27 -5.33 5.13 -1.02
C LYS A 27 -3.82 5.16 -0.79
N LEU A 28 -3.18 4.01 -0.71
CA LEU A 28 -1.74 3.90 -0.52
C LEU A 28 -0.95 4.50 -1.69
N PHE A 29 -1.40 4.35 -2.94
CA PHE A 29 -0.72 5.00 -4.08
C PHE A 29 -0.74 6.52 -3.97
N LEU A 30 -1.85 7.11 -3.54
CA LEU A 30 -1.93 8.55 -3.33
C LEU A 30 -0.95 9.00 -2.24
N TRP A 31 -0.88 8.28 -1.13
CA TRP A 31 0.00 8.67 -0.03
C TRP A 31 1.47 8.35 -0.29
N GLU A 32 1.77 7.33 -1.11
CA GLU A 32 3.13 7.05 -1.54
C GLU A 32 3.74 8.29 -2.20
N SER A 33 2.99 9.05 -2.99
CA SER A 33 3.45 10.28 -3.66
C SER A 33 3.33 11.55 -2.82
N MET A 34 2.55 11.56 -1.74
CA MET A 34 2.27 12.76 -0.93
C MET A 34 2.89 12.78 0.47
N SER A 35 3.21 11.63 1.07
CA SER A 35 3.72 11.58 2.44
C SER A 35 5.08 12.25 2.56
N SER A 36 5.27 13.08 3.59
CA SER A 36 6.53 13.78 3.87
C SER A 36 7.54 12.92 4.63
N SER A 37 7.10 11.80 5.21
CA SER A 37 7.97 10.84 5.88
C SER A 37 7.48 9.39 5.67
N LEU A 38 8.38 8.43 5.86
CA LEU A 38 8.01 7.00 5.88
C LEU A 38 7.05 6.69 7.03
N GLU A 39 7.22 7.35 8.17
CA GLU A 39 6.35 7.19 9.33
C GLU A 39 4.94 7.70 9.06
N GLU A 40 4.80 8.86 8.41
CA GLU A 40 3.49 9.38 7.99
C GLU A 40 2.78 8.39 7.05
N PHE A 41 3.51 7.82 6.09
CA PHE A 41 2.96 6.79 5.19
C PHE A 41 2.47 5.57 5.98
N ARG A 42 3.25 5.09 6.96
CA ARG A 42 2.89 3.93 7.79
C ARG A 42 1.67 4.19 8.67
N GLU A 43 1.52 5.39 9.22
CA GLU A 43 0.33 5.75 10.01
C GLU A 43 -0.92 5.88 9.14
N LYS A 44 -0.79 6.44 7.93
CA LYS A 44 -1.89 6.48 6.96
C LYS A 44 -2.30 5.06 6.52
N LYS A 45 -1.32 4.18 6.27
CA LYS A 45 -1.57 2.76 6.01
C LYS A 45 -2.36 2.11 7.14
N LYS A 46 -1.88 2.23 8.38
CA LYS A 46 -2.53 1.66 9.57
C LYS A 46 -3.97 2.16 9.71
N THR A 47 -4.19 3.46 9.49
CA THR A 47 -5.52 4.07 9.51
C THR A 47 -6.43 3.52 8.41
N ALA A 48 -5.91 3.37 7.19
CA ALA A 48 -6.67 2.80 6.08
C ALA A 48 -7.08 1.36 6.33
N LEU A 49 -6.16 0.52 6.83
CA LEU A 49 -6.44 -0.87 7.15
C LEU A 49 -7.46 -1.00 8.29
N SER A 50 -7.37 -0.15 9.31
CA SER A 50 -8.30 -0.17 10.45
C SER A 50 -9.71 0.28 10.07
N LYS A 51 -9.83 1.37 9.30
CA LYS A 51 -11.14 1.91 8.90
C LYS A 51 -11.75 1.21 7.69
N GLY A 52 -10.92 0.60 6.85
CA GLY A 52 -11.36 0.05 5.57
C GLY A 52 -11.80 1.11 4.56
N TRP A 53 -12.71 0.71 3.68
CA TRP A 53 -13.33 1.59 2.70
C TRP A 53 -14.64 2.15 3.26
N ASN A 54 -14.82 3.47 3.26
CA ASN A 54 -16.03 4.11 3.81
C ASN A 54 -16.44 3.63 5.22
N ASN A 55 -15.46 3.42 6.12
CA ASN A 55 -15.67 2.86 7.46
C ASN A 55 -16.31 1.46 7.47
N SER A 56 -16.05 0.65 6.44
CA SER A 56 -16.49 -0.76 6.35
C SER A 56 -15.90 -1.66 7.45
N GLY A 57 -14.95 -1.14 8.23
CA GLY A 57 -14.25 -1.87 9.28
C GLY A 57 -12.89 -2.41 8.84
N PRO A 58 -12.20 -3.16 9.72
CA PRO A 58 -10.84 -3.59 9.49
C PRO A 58 -10.68 -4.49 8.27
N VAL A 59 -9.64 -4.24 7.48
CA VAL A 59 -9.26 -5.07 6.33
C VAL A 59 -8.04 -5.91 6.72
N PRO A 60 -8.15 -7.25 6.77
CA PRO A 60 -7.00 -8.10 7.00
C PRO A 60 -6.02 -8.02 5.82
N GLU A 61 -4.73 -7.98 6.11
CA GLU A 61 -3.69 -7.94 5.09
C GLU A 61 -3.32 -9.36 4.65
N SER A 62 -3.55 -9.68 3.37
CA SER A 62 -2.95 -10.85 2.73
C SER A 62 -1.44 -10.68 2.58
N ASP A 63 -0.73 -11.78 2.32
CA ASP A 63 0.70 -11.72 2.08
C ASP A 63 1.06 -10.97 0.79
N ALA A 64 0.18 -11.03 -0.23
CA ALA A 64 0.31 -10.22 -1.43
C ALA A 64 0.24 -8.71 -1.12
N LEU A 65 -0.76 -8.28 -0.34
CA LEU A 65 -0.87 -6.88 0.05
C LEU A 65 0.33 -6.43 0.91
N LYS A 66 0.80 -7.26 1.84
CA LYS A 66 1.99 -6.96 2.66
C LYS A 66 3.23 -6.75 1.79
N ASP A 67 3.45 -7.58 0.78
CA ASP A 67 4.62 -7.45 -0.10
C ASP A 67 4.54 -6.16 -0.94
N ILE A 68 3.37 -5.87 -1.51
CA ILE A 68 3.14 -4.62 -2.24
C ILE A 68 3.35 -3.41 -1.33
N ILE A 69 2.87 -3.44 -0.08
CA ILE A 69 3.08 -2.37 0.89
C ILE A 69 4.57 -2.15 1.16
N ARG A 70 5.36 -3.23 1.36
CA ARG A 70 6.82 -3.11 1.54
C ARG A 70 7.48 -2.46 0.32
N HIS A 71 7.03 -2.82 -0.87
CA HIS A 71 7.47 -2.17 -2.10
C HIS A 71 7.15 -0.67 -2.12
N LEU A 72 5.94 -0.25 -1.72
CA LEU A 72 5.57 1.16 -1.61
C LEU A 72 6.38 1.90 -0.53
N GLU A 73 6.59 1.29 0.64
CA GLU A 73 7.45 1.85 1.70
C GLU A 73 8.86 2.11 1.17
N ALA A 74 9.43 1.18 0.40
CA ALA A 74 10.74 1.36 -0.23
C ALA A 74 10.74 2.53 -1.25
N LYS A 75 9.67 2.71 -2.03
CA LYS A 75 9.53 3.86 -2.94
C LYS A 75 9.46 5.19 -2.19
N VAL A 76 8.70 5.27 -1.11
CA VAL A 76 8.62 6.45 -0.24
C VAL A 76 10.00 6.81 0.29
N SER A 77 10.73 5.85 0.86
CA SER A 77 12.09 6.05 1.35
C SER A 77 13.04 6.52 0.25
N LEU A 78 13.00 5.88 -0.93
CA LEU A 78 13.85 6.26 -2.06
C LEU A 78 13.57 7.71 -2.51
N ARG A 79 12.31 8.09 -2.64
CA ARG A 79 11.92 9.45 -3.05
C ARG A 79 12.40 10.48 -2.03
N LEU A 80 12.16 10.24 -0.74
CA LEU A 80 12.53 11.18 0.33
C LEU A 80 14.05 11.30 0.50
N ASN A 81 14.81 10.24 0.27
CA ASN A 81 16.28 10.26 0.36
C ASN A 81 16.98 10.86 -0.88
N LYS A 82 16.24 11.12 -1.97
CA LYS A 82 16.75 11.76 -3.19
C LYS A 82 16.54 13.28 -3.19
N THR A 83 16.07 13.84 -2.08
CA THR A 83 15.83 15.29 -1.90
C THR A 83 16.91 15.87 -1.00
#